data_AF-A0A4Q7VNM9-F1
#
_entry.id   AF-A0A4Q7VNM9-F1
#
_cell.length_a   1.000
_cell.length_b   1.000
_cell.length_c   1.000
_cell.angle_alpha   90.00
_cell.angle_beta   90.00
_cell.angle_gamma   90.00
#
_symmetry.space_group_name_H-M   'P 1'
#
loop_
_entity.id
_entity.type
_entity.pdbx_description
1 polymer ?
#
loop_
_entity_poly.entity_id
_entity_poly.type
_entity_poly.pdbx_seq_one_letter_code
_entity_poly.pdbx_strand_id
1 'polypeptide(L)' 'MYPRLTCKQASRLITSRFDRTLPLGARVSLRLHLLICKACPTFERQLKLMNGAMGRWRSYADDGEQP' A
#
# COMPACT_ATOMS: atom_id res chain seq x y z
N MET A 1 -13.16 -9.64 19.90
CA MET A 1 -11.92 -10.27 19.41
C MET A 1 -11.12 -9.23 18.63
N TYR A 2 -10.23 -8.49 19.31
CA TYR A 2 -9.45 -7.41 18.69
C TYR A 2 -8.36 -8.07 17.84
N PRO A 3 -8.28 -7.86 16.52
CA PRO A 3 -7.20 -8.44 15.75
C PRO A 3 -5.93 -7.74 16.22
N ARG A 4 -5.01 -8.47 16.86
CA ARG A 4 -3.64 -8.02 17.14
C ARG A 4 -2.91 -7.85 15.80
N LEU A 5 -3.32 -6.87 15.00
CA LEU A 5 -2.60 -6.50 13.79
C LEU A 5 -1.27 -5.90 14.25
N THR A 6 -0.20 -6.67 14.08
CA THR A 6 1.16 -6.22 14.37
C THR A 6 1.69 -5.40 13.21
N CYS A 7 2.72 -4.57 13.45
CA CYS A 7 3.37 -3.79 12.39
C CYS A 7 3.81 -4.70 11.22
N LYS A 8 4.27 -5.93 11.50
CA LYS A 8 4.64 -6.92 10.46
C LYS A 8 3.45 -7.34 9.60
N GLN A 9 2.30 -7.60 10.21
CA GLN A 9 1.08 -7.92 9.48
C GLN A 9 0.55 -6.71 8.71
N ALA A 10 0.62 -5.51 9.29
CA ALA A 10 0.25 -4.27 8.64
C ALA A 10 1.10 -4.02 7.39
N SER A 11 2.43 -4.15 7.46
CA SER A 11 3.32 -4.05 6.29
C SER A 11 2.97 -5.08 5.21
N ARG A 12 2.64 -6.32 5.59
CA ARG A 12 2.22 -7.36 4.65
C ARG A 12 0.91 -6.99 3.96
N LEU A 13 -0.09 -6.50 4.71
CA LEU A 13 -1.36 -6.01 4.15
C LEU A 13 -1.15 -4.79 3.25
N ILE A 14 -0.25 -3.87 3.62
CA ILE A 14 0.08 -2.71 2.80
C ILE A 14 0.65 -3.18 1.46
N THR A 15 1.67 -4.03 1.43
CA THR A 15 2.23 -4.55 0.18
C THR A 15 1.20 -5.35 -0.62
N SER A 16 0.43 -6.22 0.04
CA SER A 16 -0.63 -6.98 -0.62
C SER A 16 -1.69 -6.10 -1.26
N ARG A 17 -1.93 -4.88 -0.76
CA ARG A 17 -2.91 -3.94 -1.37
C ARG A 17 -2.43 -3.34 -2.68
N PHE A 18 -1.11 -3.30 -2.87
CA PHE A 18 -0.48 -2.78 -4.09
C PHE A 18 -0.35 -3.87 -5.15
N ASP A 19 -0.26 -5.14 -4.73
CA ASP A 19 -0.25 -6.30 -5.63
C ASP A 19 -1.68 -6.76 -6.00
N ARG A 20 -2.60 -6.79 -5.02
CA ARG A 20 -3.95 -7.39 -5.15
C ARG A 20 -5.02 -6.61 -4.40
N THR A 21 -6.28 -6.85 -4.75
CA THR A 21 -7.43 -6.29 -4.04
C THR A 21 -7.59 -6.91 -2.64
N LEU A 22 -7.40 -6.08 -1.61
CA LEU A 22 -7.57 -6.49 -0.22
C LEU A 22 -9.06 -6.64 0.15
N PRO A 23 -9.45 -7.68 0.91
CA PRO A 23 -10.80 -7.80 1.44
C PRO A 23 -11.14 -6.64 2.39
N LEU A 24 -12.39 -6.18 2.35
CA LEU A 24 -12.86 -4.97 3.05
C LEU A 24 -12.55 -4.97 4.55
N GLY A 25 -12.67 -6.12 5.23
CA GLY A 25 -12.36 -6.25 6.66
C GLY A 25 -10.89 -6.03 7.00
N ALA A 26 -9.97 -6.49 6.14
CA ALA A 26 -8.54 -6.25 6.33
C ALA A 26 -8.17 -4.78 6.13
N ARG A 27 -8.88 -4.07 5.23
CA ARG A 27 -8.69 -2.63 5.00
C ARG A 27 -9.07 -1.80 6.22
N VAL A 28 -10.17 -2.13 6.89
CA VAL A 28 -10.61 -1.45 8.12
C VAL A 28 -9.61 -1.69 9.25
N SER A 29 -9.17 -2.95 9.43
CA SER A 29 -8.18 -3.30 10.47
C SER A 29 -6.85 -2.57 10.27
N LEU A 30 -6.38 -2.48 9.01
CA LEU A 30 -5.19 -1.73 8.66
C LEU A 30 -5.34 -0.23 8.96
N ARG A 31 -6.48 0.38 8.58
CA ARG A 31 -6.75 1.80 8.89
C ARG A 31 -6.70 2.07 10.39
N LEU A 32 -7.33 1.23 11.21
CA LEU A 32 -7.30 1.38 12.66
C LEU A 32 -5.87 1.31 13.21
N HIS A 33 -5.06 0.37 12.72
CA HIS A 33 -3.65 0.27 13.13
C HIS A 33 -2.82 1.48 12.73
N LEU A 34 -3.04 2.05 11.54
CA LEU A 34 -2.34 3.25 11.05
C LEU A 34 -2.67 4.50 11.88
N LEU A 35 -3.84 4.55 12.52
CA LEU A 35 -4.21 5.63 13.44
C LEU A 35 -3.49 5.51 14.80
N ILE A 36 -3.15 4.29 15.22
CA ILE A 36 -2.52 4.02 16.52
C ILE A 36 -0.99 4.00 16.41
N CYS A 37 -0.45 3.49 15.30
CA CYS A 37 0.98 3.32 15.07
C CYS A 37 1.54 4.47 14.22
N LYS A 38 2.60 5.13 14.69
CA LYS A 38 3.27 6.22 13.96
C LYS A 38 4.21 5.75 12.83
N ALA A 39 4.71 4.52 12.89
CA ALA A 39 5.69 4.02 11.92
C ALA A 39 5.05 3.51 10.62
N CYS A 40 3.94 2.78 10.73
CA CYS A 40 3.24 2.21 9.58
C CYS A 40 2.72 3.23 8.54
N PRO A 41 2.19 4.42 8.89
CA PRO A 41 1.78 5.41 7.88
C PRO A 41 2.95 5.96 7.07
N THR A 42 4.14 6.07 7.66
CA THR A 42 5.36 6.47 6.94
C THR A 42 5.74 5.42 5.89
N PHE A 43 5.71 4.14 6.26
CA PHE A 43 5.96 3.04 5.32
C PHE A 43 4.94 3.00 4.18
N GLU A 44 3.65 3.18 4.49
CA GLU A 44 2.61 3.26 3.47
C GLU A 44 2.87 4.38 2.46
N ARG A 45 3.30 5.55 2.94
CA ARG A 45 3.60 6.70 2.09
C ARG A 45 4.77 6.42 1.16
N GLN A 46 5.83 5.78 1.66
CA GLN A 46 6.98 5.37 0.83
C GLN A 46 6.56 4.41 -0.28
N LEU A 47 5.78 3.37 0.04
CA LEU A 47 5.28 2.44 -0.98
C LEU A 47 4.38 3.14 -2.00
N LYS A 48 3.51 4.06 -1.56
CA LYS A 48 2.64 4.82 -2.48
C LYS A 48 3.44 5.70 -3.43
N LEU A 49 4.54 6.31 -2.97
CA LEU A 49 5.43 7.10 -3.80
C LEU A 49 6.14 6.22 -4.85
N MET A 50 6.71 5.09 -4.43
CA MET A 50 7.34 4.14 -5.34
C MET A 50 6.34 3.62 -6.39
N ASN A 51 5.16 3.20 -5.96
CA ASN A 51 4.13 2.64 -6.86
C ASN A 51 3.57 3.70 -7.82
N GLY A 52 3.33 4.92 -7.33
CA GLY A 52 2.89 6.05 -8.16
C GLY A 52 3.95 6.52 -9.16
N ALA A 53 5.24 6.44 -8.80
CA ALA A 53 6.32 6.66 -9.75
C ALA A 53 6.30 5.58 -10.83
N MET A 54 6.31 4.29 -10.47
CA MET A 54 6.26 3.19 -11.45
C MET A 54 5.05 3.29 -12.41
N GLY A 55 3.88 3.69 -11.92
CA GLY A 55 2.71 3.93 -12.77
C GLY A 55 2.93 5.04 -13.81
N ARG A 56 3.58 6.15 -13.42
CA ARG A 56 3.97 7.20 -14.38
C ARG A 56 5.03 6.70 -15.36
N TRP A 57 6.04 5.97 -14.90
CA TRP A 57 7.06 5.39 -15.79
C TRP A 57 6.45 4.47 -16.85
N ARG A 58 5.45 3.68 -16.47
CA ARG A 58 4.69 2.84 -17.42
C ARG A 58 3.86 3.65 -18.40
N SER A 59 3.41 4.85 -18.01
CA SER A 59 2.77 5.80 -18.92
C SER A 59 3.78 6.46 -19.87
N TYR A 60 5.01 6.76 -19.40
CA TYR A 60 6.10 7.25 -20.26
C TYR A 60 6.60 6.20 -21.25
N ALA A 61 6.62 4.92 -20.87
CA ALA A 61 6.99 3.83 -21.77
C ALA A 61 5.95 3.59 -22.88
N ASP A 62 4.69 3.96 -22.64
CA ASP A 62 3.60 3.91 -23.61
C ASP A 62 3.61 5.13 -24.55
N ASP A 63 3.98 6.32 -24.03
CA ASP A 63 4.17 7.56 -24.82
C ASP A 63 5.45 7.55 -25.70
N GLY A 64 6.38 6.62 -25.44
CA GLY A 64 7.64 6.48 -26.19
C GLY A 64 7.60 5.53 -27.39
N GLU A 65 6.46 4.86 -27.64
CA GLU A 65 6.21 4.00 -28.79
C GLU A 65 5.01 4.56 -29.58
N GLN A 66 5.21 5.74 -30.18
CA GLN A 66 4.31 6.30 -31.18
C GLN A 66 5.02 6.17 -32.56
N PRO A 67 4.43 5.45 -33.54
CA PRO A 67 5.06 5.13 -34.84
C PRO A 67 5.29 6.34 -35.75
#